data_AF-A0A959HXZ7-F1
#
_entry.id   AF-A0A959HXZ7-F1
#
_cell.length_a   1.000
_cell.length_b   1.000
_cell.length_c   1.000
_cell.angle_alpha   90.00
_cell.angle_beta   90.00
_cell.angle_gamma   90.00
#
_symmetry.space_group_name_H-M   'P 1'
#
loop_
_entity.id
_entity.type
_entity.pdbx_description
1 polymer ?
#
loop_
_entity_poly.entity_id
_entity_poly.type
_entity_poly.pdbx_seq_one_letter_code
_entity_poly.pdbx_strand_id
1 'polypeptide(L)'
;NHIHGIVIIEKTDPVETQDLASLPAVKNHFGPQSRNLASIIRGFKSGVKKFATINGIDFAWQTRFHDRIIRDEPAFQNISLYIKNNPIKWQMDEFNR
;
A
#
# COMPACT_ATOMS: atom_id res chain seq x y z
N ASN A 1 -8.89 -8.95 -12.95
CA ASN A 1 -8.29 -9.33 -11.64
C ASN A 1 -7.19 -8.38 -11.18
N HIS A 2 -6.94 -8.26 -9.87
CA HIS A 2 -5.94 -7.36 -9.29
C HIS A 2 -5.20 -7.98 -8.09
N ILE A 3 -4.03 -7.42 -7.76
CA ILE A 3 -3.21 -7.88 -6.64
C ILE A 3 -3.74 -7.27 -5.34
N HIS A 4 -3.83 -8.10 -4.31
CA HIS A 4 -4.12 -7.68 -2.94
C HIS A 4 -2.92 -8.00 -2.04
N GLY A 5 -2.71 -7.17 -1.02
CA GLY A 5 -1.66 -7.38 -0.04
C GLY A 5 -1.95 -6.63 1.25
N ILE A 6 -1.24 -7.01 2.32
CA ILE A 6 -1.28 -6.31 3.60
C ILE A 6 0.07 -5.62 3.78
N VAL A 7 0.05 -4.35 4.14
CA VAL A 7 1.24 -3.54 4.42
C VAL A 7 1.19 -3.15 5.88
N ILE A 8 2.20 -3.57 6.65
CA ILE A 8 2.38 -3.18 8.04
C ILE A 8 3.44 -2.08 8.06
N ILE A 9 3.09 -0.93 8.63
CA ILE A 9 3.99 0.22 8.79
C ILE A 9 4.17 0.44 10.28
N GLU A 10 5.29 -0.05 10.80
CA GLU A 10 5.70 0.24 12.17
C GLU A 10 6.30 1.64 12.22
N LYS A 11 5.70 2.53 13.01
CA LYS A 11 6.30 3.83 13.32
C LYS A 11 7.08 3.69 14.60
N THR A 12 8.39 3.86 14.52
CA THR A 12 9.30 3.87 15.68
C THR A 12 9.52 5.29 16.23
N ASP A 13 8.68 6.25 15.85
CA ASP A 13 8.79 7.61 16.40
C ASP A 13 8.61 7.53 17.93
N PRO A 14 9.53 8.08 18.74
CA PRO A 14 9.32 8.16 20.18
C PRO A 14 8.06 8.99 20.43
N VAL A 15 7.07 8.38 21.09
CA VAL A 15 5.88 9.10 21.57
C VAL A 15 6.34 9.93 22.77
N GLU A 16 6.87 11.12 22.50
CA GLU A 16 7.18 12.08 23.56
C GLU A 16 5.89 12.76 24.01
N THR A 17 5.55 12.60 25.29
CA THR A 17 4.67 13.53 26.01
C THR A 17 5.52 14.75 26.35
N GLN A 18 5.59 15.75 25.48
CA GLN A 18 6.31 16.99 25.80
C GLN A 18 5.44 17.88 26.72
N ASP A 19 5.50 17.61 28.02
CA ASP A 19 5.30 18.66 29.01
C ASP A 19 6.41 19.71 28.78
N LEU A 20 6.01 20.96 28.51
CA LEU A 20 6.83 22.19 28.56
C LEU A 20 7.78 22.58 27.40
N ALA A 21 7.75 21.95 26.23
CA ALA A 21 8.44 22.51 25.04
C ALA A 21 7.51 22.59 23.83
N SER A 22 7.35 23.79 23.29
CA SER A 22 6.68 23.98 22.00
C SER A 22 7.45 23.19 20.94
N LEU A 23 6.84 22.14 20.37
CA LEU A 23 7.38 21.42 19.22
C LEU A 23 7.92 22.44 18.20
N PRO A 24 9.14 22.29 17.65
CA PRO A 24 9.60 23.17 16.59
C PRO A 24 8.54 23.11 15.49
N ALA A 25 7.97 24.27 15.16
CA ALA A 25 6.87 24.38 14.22
C ALA A 25 7.21 23.56 12.97
N VAL A 26 6.42 22.51 12.70
CA VAL A 26 6.59 21.65 11.52
C VAL A 26 6.42 22.56 10.31
N LYS A 27 7.53 23.05 9.75
CA LYS A 27 7.52 23.89 8.56
C LYS A 27 7.10 22.99 7.40
N ASN A 28 6.03 23.37 6.70
CA ASN A 28 5.65 22.73 5.45
C ASN A 28 6.86 22.74 4.51
N HIS A 29 7.32 21.55 4.12
CA HIS A 29 8.43 21.39 3.20
C HIS A 29 7.90 20.93 1.85
N PHE A 30 8.11 21.74 0.81
CA PHE A 30 7.83 21.33 -0.56
C PHE A 30 8.89 20.33 -1.01
N GLY A 31 8.51 19.06 -1.09
CA GLY A 31 9.38 17.97 -1.49
C GLY A 31 8.59 16.73 -1.90
N PRO A 32 9.26 15.71 -2.45
CA PRO A 32 8.58 14.48 -2.85
C PRO A 32 7.95 13.81 -1.63
N GLN A 33 6.69 13.40 -1.79
CA GLN A 33 5.96 12.67 -0.76
C GLN A 33 6.71 11.38 -0.39
N SER A 34 7.06 11.24 0.89
CA SER A 34 7.83 10.14 1.48
C SER A 34 7.23 9.69 2.82
N ARG A 35 7.61 8.50 3.30
CA ARG A 35 7.18 7.91 4.58
C ARG A 35 5.66 7.74 4.75
N ASN A 36 4.96 7.41 3.67
CA ASN A 36 3.53 7.07 3.72
C ASN A 36 3.15 6.02 2.68
N LEU A 37 1.94 5.47 2.82
CA LEU A 37 1.41 4.42 1.95
C LEU A 37 1.49 4.77 0.47
N ALA A 38 1.09 5.99 0.08
CA ALA A 38 1.13 6.43 -1.32
C ALA A 38 2.55 6.40 -1.91
N SER A 39 3.57 6.80 -1.14
CA SER A 39 4.97 6.73 -1.58
C SER A 39 5.46 5.29 -1.77
N ILE A 40 5.04 4.36 -0.91
CA ILE A 40 5.36 2.92 -1.00
C ILE A 40 4.72 2.32 -2.26
N ILE A 41 3.42 2.54 -2.46
CA ILE A 41 2.68 2.01 -3.61
C ILE A 41 3.23 2.61 -4.92
N ARG A 42 3.58 3.90 -4.94
CA ARG A 42 4.24 4.54 -6.09
C ARG A 42 5.55 3.82 -6.44
N GLY A 43 6.40 3.56 -5.44
CA GLY A 43 7.65 2.81 -5.62
C GLY A 43 7.40 1.42 -6.22
N PHE A 44 6.51 0.65 -5.61
CA PHE A 44 6.14 -0.69 -6.09
C PHE A 44 5.65 -0.68 -7.55
N LYS A 45 4.65 0.17 -7.86
CA LYS A 45 4.10 0.26 -9.22
C LYS A 45 5.16 0.66 -10.24
N SER A 46 6.03 1.62 -9.89
CA SER A 46 7.11 2.07 -10.77
C SER A 46 8.14 0.97 -11.05
N GLY A 47 8.52 0.18 -10.03
CA GLY A 47 9.47 -0.91 -10.16
C GLY A 47 8.96 -2.02 -11.07
N VAL A 48 7.72 -2.46 -10.87
CA VAL A 48 7.08 -3.47 -11.73
C VAL A 48 6.90 -2.97 -13.15
N LYS A 49 6.44 -1.72 -13.36
CA LYS A 49 6.30 -1.17 -14.71
C LYS A 49 7.65 -1.07 -15.42
N LYS A 50 8.71 -0.66 -14.71
CA LYS A 50 10.07 -0.63 -15.26
C LYS A 50 10.53 -2.03 -15.66
N PHE A 51 10.31 -3.03 -14.82
CA PHE A 51 10.64 -4.43 -15.12
C PHE A 51 9.89 -4.90 -16.38
N ALA A 52 8.58 -4.66 -16.46
CA ALA A 52 7.78 -5.05 -17.63
C ALA A 52 8.29 -4.39 -18.91
N THR A 53 8.55 -3.08 -18.88
CA THR A 53 9.06 -2.35 -20.05
C THR A 53 10.41 -2.89 -20.53
N ILE A 54 11.36 -3.17 -19.62
CA ILE A 54 12.68 -3.70 -19.98
C ILE A 54 12.59 -5.09 -20.60
N ASN A 55 11.63 -5.91 -20.15
CA ASN A 55 11.43 -7.27 -20.64
C ASN A 55 10.42 -7.35 -21.81
N GLY A 56 9.97 -6.22 -22.36
CA GLY A 56 9.00 -6.21 -23.46
C GLY A 56 7.63 -6.80 -23.12
N ILE A 57 7.26 -6.80 -21.84
CA ILE A 57 5.98 -7.32 -21.35
C ILE A 57 4.93 -6.21 -21.50
N ASP A 58 3.89 -6.46 -22.30
CA ASP A 58 2.74 -5.55 -22.37
C ASP A 58 1.97 -5.58 -21.06
N PHE A 59 2.06 -4.48 -20.33
CA PHE A 59 1.54 -4.38 -18.97
C PHE A 59 1.23 -2.93 -18.63
N ALA A 60 0.05 -2.69 -18.08
CA ALA A 60 -0.33 -1.41 -17.52
C ALA A 60 -1.01 -1.60 -16.17
N TRP A 61 -0.77 -0.65 -15.26
CA TRP A 61 -1.50 -0.60 -14.01
C TRP A 61 -2.86 0.05 -14.22
N GLN A 62 -3.89 -0.46 -13.54
CA GLN A 62 -5.06 0.35 -13.25
C GLN A 62 -4.65 1.59 -12.45
N THR A 63 -5.28 2.72 -12.76
CA THR A 63 -5.07 3.99 -12.05
C THR A 63 -5.47 3.88 -10.59
N ARG A 64 -4.75 4.59 -9.71
CA ARG A 64 -4.98 4.63 -8.24
C ARG A 64 -4.86 3.24 -7.59
N PHE A 65 -5.15 3.16 -6.30
CA PHE A 65 -5.21 1.92 -5.54
C PHE A 65 -6.32 2.04 -4.49
N HIS A 66 -6.86 0.91 -4.04
CA HIS A 66 -7.79 0.87 -2.93
C HIS A 66 -7.02 0.45 -1.67
N ASP A 67 -7.27 1.13 -0.56
CA ASP A 67 -6.70 0.81 0.74
C ASP A 67 -7.79 0.76 1.81
N ARG A 68 -7.52 -0.02 2.86
CA ARG A 68 -8.37 -0.18 4.03
C ARG A 68 -7.50 -0.39 5.26
N ILE A 69 -7.77 0.37 6.32
CA ILE A 69 -7.11 0.19 7.61
C ILE A 69 -7.68 -1.04 8.31
N ILE A 70 -6.81 -1.97 8.70
CA ILE A 70 -7.12 -3.15 9.51
C ILE A 70 -6.87 -2.76 10.97
N ARG A 71 -7.90 -2.85 11.82
CA ARG A 71 -7.88 -2.31 13.19
C ARG A 71 -7.89 -3.37 14.28
N ASP A 72 -8.21 -4.61 13.92
CA ASP A 72 -8.40 -5.71 14.86
C ASP A 72 -8.01 -7.04 14.23
N GLU A 73 -7.76 -8.01 15.10
CA GLU A 73 -7.32 -9.35 14.74
C GLU A 73 -8.35 -10.11 13.87
N PRO A 74 -9.66 -10.10 14.19
CA PRO A 74 -10.66 -10.73 13.33
C PRO A 74 -10.66 -10.18 11.89
N ALA A 75 -10.55 -8.86 11.72
CA ALA A 75 -10.44 -8.23 10.41
C ALA A 75 -9.15 -8.66 9.68
N PHE A 76 -8.03 -8.73 10.40
CA PHE A 76 -6.77 -9.21 9.84
C PHE A 76 -6.88 -10.64 9.33
N GLN A 77 -7.45 -11.55 10.12
CA GLN A 77 -7.64 -12.95 9.73
C GLN A 77 -8.56 -13.08 8.51
N ASN A 78 -9.70 -12.38 8.51
CA ASN A 78 -10.65 -12.42 7.40
C ASN A 78 -10.04 -11.89 6.10
N ILE A 79 -9.32 -10.76 6.16
CA ILE A 79 -8.68 -10.17 4.99
C ILE A 79 -7.53 -11.07 4.50
N SER A 80 -6.72 -11.61 5.41
CA SER A 80 -5.65 -12.55 5.05
C SER A 80 -6.18 -13.79 4.35
N LEU A 81 -7.27 -14.36 4.87
CA LEU A 81 -7.95 -15.51 4.26
C LEU A 81 -8.51 -15.16 2.88
N TYR A 82 -9.14 -13.99 2.74
CA TYR A 82 -9.63 -13.51 1.45
C TYR A 82 -8.48 -13.38 0.44
N ILE A 83 -7.37 -12.73 0.79
CA ILE A 83 -6.21 -12.53 -0.09
C ILE A 83 -5.63 -13.87 -0.53
N LYS A 84 -5.49 -14.83 0.40
CA LYS A 84 -4.98 -16.17 0.09
C LYS A 84 -5.87 -16.93 -0.88
N ASN A 85 -7.19 -16.80 -0.74
CA ASN A 85 -8.16 -17.57 -1.51
C ASN A 85 -8.58 -16.90 -2.81
N ASN A 86 -8.37 -15.59 -2.97
CA ASN A 86 -8.80 -14.84 -4.16
C ASN A 86 -8.16 -15.36 -5.47
N PRO A 87 -6.85 -15.68 -5.54
CA PRO A 87 -6.24 -16.19 -6.77
C PRO A 87 -6.89 -17.46 -7.31
N ILE A 88 -7.38 -18.34 -6.42
CA ILE A 88 -8.09 -19.57 -6.81
C ILE A 88 -9.42 -19.23 -7.49
N LYS A 89 -10.06 -18.15 -7.05
CA LYS A 89 -11.34 -17.67 -7.57
C LYS A 89 -11.21 -16.85 -8.85
N TRP A 90 -10.00 -16.47 -9.26
CA TRP A 90 -9.77 -15.64 -10.44
C TRP A 90 -10.28 -16.26 -11.75
N GLN A 91 -10.21 -17.58 -11.89
CA GLN A 91 -10.71 -18.28 -13.08
C GLN A 91 -12.25 -18.31 -13.15
N MET A 92 -12.92 -18.13 -12.01
CA MET A 92 -14.38 -18.15 -11.88
C MET A 92 -14.98 -16.74 -11.80
N ASP A 93 -14.14 -15.69 -11.87
CA ASP A 93 -14.58 -14.31 -11.78
C ASP A 93 -15.20 -13.87 -13.13
N GLU A 94 -16.53 -13.73 -13.14
CA GLU A 94 -17.35 -13.37 -14.31
C GLU A 94 -17.11 -11.94 -14.82
N PHE A 95 -16.37 -11.11 -14.07
CA PHE A 95 -15.94 -9.77 -14.49
C PHE A 95 -14.61 -9.75 -15.26
N ASN A 96 -14.07 -10.91 -15.66
CA ASN A 96 -12.99 -11.00 -16.65
C ASN A 96 -13.51 -10.85 -18.09
N ARG A 97 -14.08 -9.69 -18.44
CA ARG A 97 -14.27 -9.28 -19.84
C ARG A 97 -13.30 -8.18 -20.22
#